data_AF-A0A817V5S3-F1
#
_entry.id   AF-A0A817V5S3-F1
#
_cell.length_a   1.000
_cell.length_b   1.000
_cell.length_c   1.000
_cell.angle_alpha   90.00
_cell.angle_beta   90.00
_cell.angle_gamma   90.00
#
_symmetry.space_group_name_H-M   'P 1'
#
loop_
_entity.id
_entity.type
_entity.pdbx_description
1 polymer ?
#
loop_
_entity_poly.entity_id
_entity_poly.type
_entity_poly.pdbx_seq_one_letter_code
_entity_poly.pdbx_strand_id
1 'polypeptide(L)'
;YACCNGLIVAGNACCGTQGYSTSSYTCCNGLIKAGNACCGSQGYFTSSYACCNGLIVAGNACCGSQGYSTSSYACCNGLIVAGNACCGSQGYSTSSYTCCNGLIVAGNACCGSQGYSTSSYTCCNGLIKAGNACCGSQGYSTSSYTCCNGLIVAGNACCGTQGYSTSSYICCNGVIKAGSVC
;
A
#
# COMPACT_ATOMS: atom_id res chain seq x y z
N TYR A 1 31.79 -10.01 3.79
CA TYR A 1 32.89 -10.30 2.87
C TYR A 1 32.30 -10.83 1.58
N ALA A 2 32.91 -10.49 0.44
CA ALA A 2 32.52 -10.96 -0.90
C ALA A 2 33.74 -11.62 -1.58
N CYS A 3 33.51 -12.55 -2.51
CA CYS A 3 34.56 -13.14 -3.34
C CYS A 3 34.58 -12.44 -4.69
N CYS A 4 35.61 -11.64 -4.96
CA CYS A 4 35.77 -10.88 -6.19
C CYS A 4 37.00 -11.40 -6.95
N ASN A 5 36.79 -12.02 -8.12
CA ASN A 5 37.86 -12.63 -8.93
C ASN A 5 38.79 -13.56 -8.13
N GLY A 6 38.23 -14.39 -7.25
CA GLY A 6 38.99 -15.36 -6.46
C GLY A 6 39.67 -14.77 -5.20
N LEU A 7 39.51 -13.47 -4.93
CA LEU A 7 40.00 -12.84 -3.70
C LEU A 7 38.82 -12.56 -2.73
N ILE A 8 38.99 -12.94 -1.47
CA ILE A 8 38.05 -12.55 -0.41
C ILE A 8 38.34 -11.10 -0.01
N VAL A 9 37.34 -10.23 -0.18
CA VAL A 9 37.43 -8.78 0.08
C VAL A 9 36.32 -8.32 1.02
N ALA A 10 36.54 -7.19 1.71
CA ALA A 10 35.54 -6.57 2.58
C ALA A 10 34.36 -6.04 1.76
N GLY A 11 33.15 -6.08 2.34
CA GLY A 11 31.90 -5.71 1.65
C GLY A 11 31.00 -6.91 1.33
N ASN A 12 29.94 -6.66 0.57
CA ASN A 12 28.92 -7.63 0.15
C ASN A 12 28.68 -7.65 -1.38
N ALA A 13 29.38 -6.82 -2.16
CA ALA A 13 29.35 -6.80 -3.62
C ALA A 13 30.73 -6.49 -4.22
N CYS A 14 30.88 -6.74 -5.52
CA CYS A 14 32.14 -6.59 -6.26
C CYS A 14 32.05 -5.52 -7.35
N CYS A 15 33.12 -4.74 -7.49
CA CYS A 15 33.37 -3.85 -8.61
C CYS A 15 34.75 -4.17 -9.16
N GLY A 16 34.81 -5.02 -10.20
CA GLY A 16 36.07 -5.65 -10.62
C GLY A 16 36.64 -6.54 -9.51
N THR A 17 37.88 -6.28 -9.10
CA THR A 17 38.56 -7.00 -8.00
C THR A 17 38.31 -6.39 -6.63
N GLN A 18 37.64 -5.24 -6.54
CA GLN A 18 37.40 -4.54 -5.29
C GLN A 18 36.03 -4.89 -4.71
N GLY A 19 35.98 -5.12 -3.39
CA GLY A 19 34.74 -5.31 -2.65
C GLY A 19 34.18 -3.98 -2.15
N TYR A 20 32.86 -3.87 -2.04
CA TYR A 20 32.19 -2.71 -1.47
C TYR A 20 30.90 -3.11 -0.73
N SER A 21 30.40 -2.20 0.11
CA SER A 21 29.10 -2.33 0.78
C SER A 21 28.01 -1.66 -0.04
N THR A 22 27.01 -2.42 -0.48
CA THR A 22 25.85 -1.91 -1.24
C THR A 22 24.97 -0.95 -0.45
N SER A 23 25.16 -0.85 0.87
CA SER A 23 24.47 0.13 1.73
C SER A 23 24.86 1.58 1.42
N SER A 24 26.07 1.78 0.92
CA SER A 24 26.70 3.11 0.83
C SER A 24 27.39 3.35 -0.51
N TYR A 25 27.64 2.29 -1.28
CA TYR A 25 28.37 2.35 -2.53
C TYR A 25 27.73 1.49 -3.62
N THR A 26 28.03 1.84 -4.86
CA THR A 26 27.62 1.14 -6.07
C THR A 26 28.76 1.13 -7.09
N CYS A 27 28.73 0.21 -8.05
CA CYS A 27 29.73 0.11 -9.11
C CYS A 27 29.19 0.74 -10.39
N CYS A 28 29.72 1.90 -10.79
CA CYS A 28 29.34 2.60 -12.02
C CYS A 28 30.51 2.60 -12.98
N ASN A 29 30.35 1.97 -14.16
CA ASN A 29 31.39 1.85 -15.19
C ASN A 29 32.75 1.37 -14.63
N GLY A 30 32.71 0.35 -13.76
CA GLY A 30 33.91 -0.25 -13.18
C GLY A 30 34.57 0.54 -12.05
N LEU A 31 33.96 1.66 -11.60
CA LEU A 31 34.43 2.44 -10.46
C LEU A 31 33.41 2.39 -9.32
N ILE A 32 33.92 2.20 -8.10
CA ILE A 32 33.11 2.31 -6.88
C ILE A 32 32.76 3.79 -6.65
N LYS A 33 31.46 4.08 -6.51
CA LYS A 33 30.91 5.41 -6.26
C LYS A 33 30.02 5.37 -5.03
N ALA A 34 29.97 6.48 -4.28
CA ALA A 34 28.99 6.62 -3.21
C ALA A 34 27.57 6.61 -3.79
N GLY A 35 26.63 5.96 -3.10
CA GLY A 35 25.26 5.80 -3.56
C GLY A 35 24.83 4.34 -3.72
N ASN A 36 23.59 4.13 -4.16
CA ASN A 36 23.02 2.81 -4.42
C ASN A 36 22.50 2.64 -5.86
N ALA A 37 22.67 3.66 -6.72
CA ALA A 37 22.34 3.61 -8.14
C ALA A 37 23.31 4.46 -8.97
N CYS A 38 23.35 4.20 -10.29
CA CYS A 38 24.20 4.91 -11.23
C CYS A 38 23.38 5.82 -12.17
N CYS A 39 23.89 7.02 -12.42
CA CYS A 39 23.44 7.92 -13.48
C CYS A 39 24.65 8.19 -14.38
N GLY A 40 24.74 7.44 -15.49
CA GLY A 40 25.99 7.33 -16.23
C GLY A 40 27.10 6.77 -15.35
N SER A 41 28.23 7.50 -15.26
CA SER A 41 29.38 7.12 -14.42
C SER A 41 29.33 7.64 -12.98
N GLN A 42 28.26 8.36 -12.60
CA GLN A 42 28.11 8.93 -11.25
C GLN A 42 27.21 8.04 -10.40
N GLY A 43 27.59 7.87 -9.12
CA GLY A 43 26.75 7.21 -8.13
C GLY A 43 25.85 8.22 -7.41
N TYR A 44 24.66 7.80 -7.00
CA TYR A 44 23.74 8.61 -6.19
C TYR A 44 22.88 7.74 -5.28
N PHE A 45 22.27 8.38 -4.27
CA PHE A 45 21.31 7.74 -3.37
C PHE A 45 19.88 7.97 -3.86
N THR A 46 19.22 6.89 -4.28
CA THR A 46 17.82 6.89 -4.78
C THR A 46 16.79 7.41 -3.78
N SER A 47 17.12 7.45 -2.49
CA SER A 47 16.25 8.03 -1.45
C SER A 47 16.12 9.55 -1.55
N SER A 48 17.11 10.24 -2.14
CA SER A 48 17.18 11.70 -2.18
C SER A 48 17.36 12.28 -3.59
N TYR A 49 17.78 11.45 -4.54
CA TYR A 49 18.08 11.86 -5.91
C TYR A 49 17.55 10.86 -6.94
N ALA A 50 17.35 11.33 -8.15
CA ALA A 50 16.92 10.55 -9.30
C ALA A 50 17.81 10.89 -10.51
N CYS A 51 17.95 9.93 -11.43
CA CYS A 51 18.61 10.15 -12.71
C CYS A 51 17.56 10.48 -13.78
N CYS A 52 17.37 11.76 -14.10
CA CYS A 52 16.41 12.21 -15.09
C CYS A 52 17.15 12.70 -16.34
N ASN A 53 16.94 12.02 -17.48
CA ASN A 53 17.62 12.31 -18.75
C ASN A 53 19.16 12.41 -18.61
N GLY A 54 19.76 11.51 -17.82
CA GLY A 54 21.21 11.46 -17.61
C GLY A 54 21.76 12.48 -16.62
N LEU A 55 20.91 13.28 -15.97
CA LEU A 55 21.29 14.21 -14.92
C LEU A 55 20.79 13.74 -13.56
N ILE A 56 21.64 13.84 -12.54
CA ILE A 56 21.24 13.61 -11.15
C ILE A 56 20.53 14.88 -10.67
N VAL A 57 19.28 14.73 -10.26
CA VAL A 57 18.42 15.81 -9.76
C VAL A 57 17.89 15.47 -8.38
N ALA A 58 17.56 16.49 -7.58
CA ALA A 58 16.99 16.31 -6.24
C ALA A 58 15.57 15.72 -6.32
N GLY A 59 15.23 14.86 -5.36
CA GLY A 59 13.99 14.07 -5.37
C GLY A 59 14.22 12.65 -5.86
N ASN A 60 13.35 11.71 -5.47
CA ASN A 60 13.50 10.28 -5.74
C ASN A 60 12.75 9.80 -7.00
N ALA A 61 12.15 10.70 -7.77
CA ALA A 61 11.48 10.38 -9.03
C ALA A 61 11.60 11.52 -10.06
N CYS A 62 11.34 11.21 -11.33
CA CYS A 62 11.41 12.14 -12.45
C CYS A 62 10.01 12.51 -12.98
N CYS A 63 9.80 13.78 -13.26
CA CYS A 63 8.71 14.29 -14.09
C CYS A 63 9.33 15.02 -15.28
N GLY A 64 9.45 14.31 -16.41
CA GLY A 64 10.33 14.75 -17.49
C GLY A 64 11.78 14.82 -17.01
N SER A 65 12.42 15.98 -17.17
CA SER A 65 13.79 16.23 -16.70
C SER A 65 13.88 16.77 -15.27
N GLN A 66 12.76 17.05 -14.61
CA GLN A 66 12.73 17.59 -13.25
C GLN A 66 12.60 16.46 -12.22
N GLY A 67 13.36 16.56 -11.13
CA GLY A 67 13.24 15.67 -10.00
C GLY A 67 12.17 16.15 -9.02
N TYR A 68 11.51 15.21 -8.33
CA TYR A 68 10.57 15.50 -7.25
C TYR A 68 10.59 14.41 -6.18
N SER A 69 10.10 14.74 -4.98
CA SER A 69 9.94 13.79 -3.89
C SER A 69 8.54 13.17 -3.93
N THR A 70 8.45 11.86 -4.15
CA THR A 70 7.18 11.11 -4.23
C THR A 70 6.38 11.09 -2.92
N SER A 71 7.00 11.46 -1.79
CA SER A 71 6.29 11.57 -0.51
C SER A 71 5.36 12.78 -0.45
N SER A 72 5.65 13.83 -1.23
CA SER A 72 4.98 15.13 -1.15
C SER A 72 4.43 15.62 -2.49
N TYR A 73 4.90 15.04 -3.60
CA TYR A 73 4.55 15.47 -4.95
C TYR A 73 4.33 14.27 -5.87
N ALA A 74 3.59 14.50 -6.96
CA ALA A 74 3.30 13.54 -8.01
C ALA A 74 3.50 14.20 -9.38
N CYS A 75 3.84 13.40 -10.38
CA CYS A 75 3.89 13.85 -11.78
C CYS A 75 2.58 13.52 -12.48
N CYS A 76 1.68 14.50 -12.59
CA CYS A 76 0.36 14.32 -13.21
C CYS A 76 0.35 15.02 -14.56
N ASN A 77 0.18 14.24 -15.65
CA ASN A 77 0.21 14.75 -17.03
C ASN A 77 1.46 15.61 -17.35
N GLY A 78 2.62 15.19 -16.85
CA GLY A 78 3.89 15.90 -17.08
C GLY A 78 4.13 17.13 -16.21
N LEU A 79 3.24 17.43 -15.26
CA LEU A 79 3.40 18.51 -14.28
C LEU A 79 3.62 17.95 -12.88
N ILE A 80 4.58 18.53 -12.15
CA ILE A 80 4.77 18.24 -10.73
C ILE A 80 3.69 19.01 -9.95
N VAL A 81 2.87 18.27 -9.22
CA VAL A 81 1.78 18.80 -8.39
C VAL A 81 1.91 18.32 -6.96
N ALA A 82 1.37 19.08 -6.00
CA ALA A 82 1.37 18.72 -4.59
C ALA A 82 0.47 17.51 -4.31
N GLY A 83 0.89 16.65 -3.38
CA GLY A 83 0.26 15.36 -3.10
C GLY A 83 1.02 14.20 -3.75
N ASN A 84 0.88 13.01 -3.20
CA ASN A 84 1.63 11.81 -3.62
C ASN A 84 0.89 10.92 -4.64
N ALA A 85 -0.26 11.36 -5.14
CA ALA A 85 -1.03 10.66 -6.18
C ALA A 85 -1.76 11.63 -7.11
N CYS A 86 -2.19 11.13 -8.28
CA CYS A 86 -2.89 11.89 -9.30
C CYS A 86 -4.37 11.50 -9.39
N CYS A 87 -5.24 12.49 -9.51
CA CYS A 87 -6.62 12.34 -9.94
C CYS A 87 -6.81 13.20 -11.20
N GLY A 88 -6.64 12.59 -12.37
CA GLY A 88 -6.45 13.34 -13.62
C GLY A 88 -5.16 14.16 -13.57
N SER A 89 -5.26 15.48 -13.79
CA SER A 89 -4.13 16.41 -13.70
C SER A 89 -3.92 17.00 -12.29
N GLN A 90 -4.80 16.72 -11.33
CA GLN A 90 -4.69 17.24 -9.97
C GLN A 90 -3.96 16.26 -9.07
N GLY A 91 -3.09 16.79 -8.20
CA GLY A 91 -2.44 16.03 -7.16
C GLY A 91 -3.29 15.95 -5.89
N TYR A 92 -3.17 14.87 -5.13
CA TYR A 92 -3.79 14.73 -3.81
C TYR A 92 -2.94 13.89 -2.86
N SER A 93 -3.16 14.06 -1.56
CA SER A 93 -2.53 13.23 -0.53
C SER A 93 -3.36 11.99 -0.23
N THR A 94 -2.81 10.80 -0.48
CA THR A 94 -3.46 9.51 -0.21
C THR A 94 -3.68 9.23 1.28
N SER A 95 -3.06 10.01 2.16
CA SER A 95 -3.27 9.92 3.61
C SER A 95 -4.66 10.36 4.06
N SER A 96 -5.38 11.15 3.25
CA SER A 96 -6.66 11.73 3.64
C SER A 96 -7.70 11.74 2.52
N TYR A 97 -7.26 11.56 1.27
CA TYR A 97 -8.13 11.63 0.10
C TYR A 97 -7.91 10.44 -0.83
N THR A 98 -8.90 10.19 -1.67
CA THR A 98 -8.89 9.21 -2.75
C THR A 98 -9.50 9.80 -4.01
N CYS A 99 -9.18 9.23 -5.17
CA CYS A 99 -9.76 9.64 -6.46
C CYS A 99 -10.91 8.69 -6.84
N CYS A 100 -12.15 9.17 -6.76
CA CYS A 100 -13.34 8.41 -7.11
C CYS A 100 -13.99 9.01 -8.37
N ASN A 101 -14.00 8.26 -9.47
CA ASN A 101 -14.57 8.71 -10.76
C ASN A 101 -14.03 10.09 -11.20
N GLY A 102 -12.73 10.35 -11.00
CA GLY A 102 -12.11 11.61 -11.37
C GLY A 102 -12.31 12.76 -10.37
N LEU A 103 -12.95 12.52 -9.22
CA LEU A 103 -13.10 13.48 -8.13
C LEU A 103 -12.20 13.12 -6.96
N ILE A 104 -11.48 14.12 -6.43
CA ILE A 104 -10.74 13.98 -5.17
C ILE A 104 -11.74 14.14 -4.03
N VAL A 105 -11.88 13.09 -3.22
CA VAL A 105 -12.84 13.01 -2.11
C VAL A 105 -12.17 12.50 -0.85
N ALA A 106 -12.66 12.90 0.32
CA ALA A 106 -12.10 12.48 1.61
C ALA A 106 -12.32 10.99 1.87
N GLY A 107 -11.35 10.33 2.50
CA GLY A 107 -11.38 8.90 2.81
C GLY A 107 -10.37 8.10 1.98
N ASN A 108 -10.41 6.78 2.17
CA ASN A 108 -9.44 5.84 1.59
C ASN A 108 -10.09 4.81 0.65
N ALA A 109 -11.40 4.87 0.44
CA ALA A 109 -12.13 4.00 -0.48
C ALA A 109 -13.28 4.75 -1.18
N CYS A 110 -13.73 4.19 -2.31
CA CYS A 110 -14.79 4.77 -3.14
C CYS A 110 -16.08 3.95 -3.07
N CYS A 111 -17.21 4.65 -2.97
CA CYS A 111 -18.55 4.12 -3.19
C CYS A 111 -19.21 4.95 -4.28
N GLY A 112 -19.07 4.51 -5.54
CA GLY A 112 -19.32 5.37 -6.70
C GLY A 112 -18.36 6.57 -6.70
N SER A 113 -18.92 7.78 -6.77
CA SER A 113 -18.14 9.05 -6.74
C SER A 113 -17.92 9.60 -5.33
N GLN A 114 -18.40 8.92 -4.28
CA GLN A 114 -18.21 9.33 -2.89
C GLN A 114 -17.04 8.60 -2.24
N GLY A 115 -16.28 9.32 -1.42
CA GLY A 115 -15.22 8.75 -0.60
C GLY A 115 -15.74 8.35 0.77
N TYR A 116 -15.14 7.32 1.38
CA TYR A 116 -15.41 6.93 2.77
C TYR A 116 -14.15 6.38 3.45
N SER A 117 -14.17 6.36 4.79
CA SER A 117 -13.14 5.69 5.59
C SER A 117 -13.54 4.24 5.86
N THR A 118 -12.74 3.29 5.40
CA THR A 118 -12.95 1.85 5.64
C THR A 118 -12.85 1.45 7.11
N SER A 119 -12.32 2.33 7.98
CA SER A 119 -12.28 2.11 9.42
C SER A 119 -13.66 2.06 10.08
N SER A 120 -14.66 2.67 9.45
CA SER A 120 -15.98 2.90 10.07
C SER A 120 -17.14 2.67 9.11
N TYR A 121 -16.86 2.61 7.82
CA TYR A 121 -17.88 2.47 6.79
C TYR A 121 -17.48 1.45 5.72
N THR A 122 -18.49 0.96 5.01
CA THR A 122 -18.38 0.04 3.88
C THR A 122 -19.35 0.46 2.78
N CYS A 123 -19.11 0.03 1.53
CA CYS A 123 -20.01 0.31 0.40
C CYS A 123 -20.87 -0.92 0.12
N CYS A 124 -22.16 -0.87 0.45
CA CYS A 124 -23.11 -1.96 0.20
C CYS A 124 -24.11 -1.53 -0.88
N ASN A 125 -24.12 -2.21 -2.03
CA ASN A 125 -24.97 -1.90 -3.17
C ASN A 125 -24.92 -0.41 -3.60
N GLY A 126 -23.72 0.17 -3.63
CA GLY A 126 -23.52 1.55 -4.05
C GLY A 126 -23.88 2.61 -3.00
N LEU A 127 -24.20 2.20 -1.76
CA LEU A 127 -24.45 3.12 -0.64
C LEU A 127 -23.42 2.91 0.47
N ILE A 128 -22.92 4.02 1.01
CA ILE A 128 -22.05 4.01 2.19
C ILE A 128 -22.89 3.65 3.41
N LYS A 129 -22.46 2.62 4.14
CA LYS A 129 -23.10 2.10 5.36
C LYS A 129 -22.10 2.02 6.49
N ALA A 130 -22.55 2.19 7.72
CA ALA A 130 -21.71 2.01 8.90
C ALA A 130 -21.30 0.53 9.06
N GLY A 131 -20.09 0.31 9.59
CA GLY A 131 -19.51 -1.03 9.74
C GLY A 131 -18.50 -1.35 8.65
N ASN A 132 -17.98 -2.57 8.67
CA ASN A 132 -16.88 -3.03 7.82
C ASN A 132 -17.26 -4.20 6.89
N ALA A 133 -18.50 -4.68 6.95
CA ALA A 133 -19.02 -5.75 6.10
C ALA A 133 -20.46 -5.49 5.67
N CYS A 134 -20.88 -6.14 4.58
CA CYS A 134 -22.21 -6.01 4.03
C CYS A 134 -23.02 -7.30 4.24
N CYS A 135 -24.29 -7.15 4.60
CA CYS A 135 -25.29 -8.19 4.58
C CYS A 135 -26.42 -7.70 3.67
N GLY A 136 -26.38 -8.11 2.40
CA GLY A 136 -27.18 -7.46 1.35
C GLY A 136 -26.82 -5.98 1.21
N SER A 137 -27.81 -5.08 1.33
CA SER A 137 -27.62 -3.63 1.27
C SER A 137 -27.33 -2.98 2.64
N GLN A 138 -27.25 -3.74 3.72
CA GLN A 138 -27.01 -3.23 5.07
C GLN A 138 -25.54 -3.42 5.45
N GLY A 139 -24.96 -2.42 6.12
CA GLY A 139 -23.63 -2.53 6.72
C GLY A 139 -23.71 -3.06 8.15
N TYR A 140 -22.70 -3.79 8.58
CA TYR A 140 -22.55 -4.25 9.96
C TYR A 140 -21.09 -4.30 10.38
N SER A 141 -20.85 -4.30 11.70
CA SER A 141 -19.51 -4.50 12.27
C SER A 141 -19.27 -5.98 12.56
N THR A 142 -18.25 -6.57 11.92
CA THR A 142 -17.84 -7.96 12.16
C THR A 142 -17.30 -8.22 13.56
N SER A 143 -17.01 -7.16 14.33
CA SER A 143 -16.59 -7.27 15.74
C SER A 143 -17.67 -7.87 16.65
N SER A 144 -18.94 -7.73 16.26
CA SER A 144 -20.08 -8.04 17.14
C SER A 144 -21.21 -8.78 16.42
N TYR A 145 -21.23 -8.73 15.08
CA TYR A 145 -22.29 -9.31 14.27
C TYR A 145 -21.73 -10.12 13.10
N THR A 146 -22.57 -11.02 12.58
CA THR A 146 -22.32 -11.80 11.37
C THR A 146 -23.57 -11.79 10.48
N CYS A 147 -23.41 -12.11 9.19
CA CYS A 147 -24.51 -12.20 8.24
C CYS A 147 -24.88 -13.67 8.01
N CYS A 148 -26.03 -14.11 8.53
CA CYS A 148 -26.53 -15.47 8.38
C CYS A 148 -27.77 -15.46 7.48
N ASN A 149 -27.66 -16.03 6.28
CA ASN A 149 -28.75 -16.08 5.29
C ASN A 149 -29.41 -14.71 5.04
N GLY A 150 -28.61 -13.64 4.96
CA GLY A 150 -29.09 -12.28 4.73
C GLY A 150 -29.60 -11.54 5.98
N LEU A 151 -29.51 -12.15 7.17
CA LEU A 151 -29.84 -11.51 8.45
C LEU A 151 -28.57 -11.15 9.22
N ILE A 152 -28.50 -9.91 9.70
CA ILE A 152 -27.44 -9.47 10.62
C ILE A 152 -27.82 -9.94 12.02
N VAL A 153 -26.98 -10.79 12.60
CA VAL A 153 -27.21 -11.43 13.91
C VAL A 153 -25.96 -11.33 14.77
N ALA A 154 -26.13 -11.30 16.10
CA ALA A 154 -25.01 -11.18 17.03
C ALA A 154 -24.13 -12.44 17.05
N GLY A 155 -22.83 -12.28 17.22
CA GLY A 155 -21.86 -13.37 17.21
C GLY A 155 -20.95 -13.37 15.97
N ASN A 156 -20.09 -14.38 15.88
CA ASN A 156 -19.05 -14.49 14.86
C ASN A 156 -19.21 -15.71 13.94
N ALA A 157 -20.22 -16.55 14.17
CA ALA A 157 -20.54 -17.70 13.33
C ALA A 157 -22.05 -17.91 13.19
N CYS A 158 -22.44 -18.66 12.15
CA CYS A 158 -23.83 -18.94 11.81
C CYS A 158 -24.20 -20.39 12.12
N CYS A 159 -25.39 -20.58 12.71
CA CYS A 159 -26.08 -21.86 12.81
C CYS A 159 -27.46 -21.69 12.16
N GLY A 160 -27.56 -22.00 10.87
CA GLY A 160 -28.73 -21.62 10.07
C GLY A 160 -28.85 -20.10 9.94
N THR A 161 -29.97 -19.53 10.40
CA THR A 161 -30.21 -18.08 10.44
C THR A 161 -29.78 -17.42 11.76
N GLN A 162 -29.34 -18.20 12.75
CA GLN A 162 -28.95 -17.69 14.06
C GLN A 162 -27.45 -17.45 14.14
N GLY A 163 -27.06 -16.38 14.82
CA GLY A 163 -25.68 -16.08 15.14
C GLY A 163 -25.30 -16.67 16.49
N TYR A 164 -24.03 -17.08 16.63
CA TYR A 164 -23.47 -17.51 17.91
C TYR A 164 -22.01 -17.08 18.05
N SER A 165 -21.53 -17.04 19.29
CA SER A 165 -20.11 -16.85 19.58
C SER A 165 -19.40 -18.19 19.66
N THR A 166 -18.42 -18.42 18.78
CA THR A 166 -17.59 -19.64 18.80
C THR A 166 -16.72 -19.77 20.05
N SER A 167 -16.60 -18.71 20.86
CA SER A 167 -15.94 -18.75 22.17
C SER A 167 -16.70 -19.57 23.21
N SER A 168 -18.01 -19.77 23.02
CA SER A 168 -18.90 -20.30 24.05
C SER A 168 -19.84 -21.39 23.52
N TYR A 169 -20.05 -21.45 22.20
CA TYR A 169 -21.01 -22.34 21.59
C TYR A 169 -20.48 -23.00 20.31
N ILE A 170 -21.11 -24.12 19.93
CA ILE A 170 -20.91 -24.86 18.68
C ILE A 170 -22.26 -25.13 18.01
N CYS A 171 -22.28 -25.19 16.67
CA CYS A 171 -23.47 -25.59 15.90
C CYS A 171 -23.41 -27.08 15.56
N CYS A 172 -24.36 -27.87 16.05
CA CYS A 172 -24.46 -29.31 15.79
C CYS A 172 -25.79 -29.62 15.13
N ASN A 173 -25.76 -30.05 13.85
CA ASN A 173 -26.96 -30.35 13.06
C ASN A 173 -28.02 -29.23 13.10
N GLY A 174 -27.58 -27.96 13.03
CA GLY A 174 -28.47 -26.79 13.05
C GLY A 174 -28.91 -26.33 14.44
N VAL A 175 -28.39 -26.92 15.52
CA VAL A 175 -28.69 -26.54 16.91
C VAL A 175 -27.45 -25.97 17.58
N ILE A 176 -27.58 -24.79 18.20
CA ILE A 176 -26.52 -24.16 18.99
C ILE A 176 -26.44 -24.85 20.36
N LYS A 177 -25.26 -25.36 20.72
CA LYS A 177 -24.97 -26.02 22.01
C LYS A 177 -23.81 -25.30 22.71
N ALA A 178 -23.84 -25.24 24.04
CA ALA A 178 -22.71 -24.73 24.82
C ALA A 178 -21.52 -25.71 24.77
N GLY A 179 -20.30 -25.18 24.70
CA GLY A 179 -19.07 -25.97 24.61
C GLY A 179 -18.55 -26.14 23.18
N SER A 180 -17.58 -27.04 23.01
CA SER A 180 -16.74 -27.12 21.81
C SER A 180 -16.90 -28.41 21.01
N VAL A 181 -17.84 -29.29 21.37
CA VAL A 181 -17.98 -30.64 20.80
C VAL A 181 -19.44 -30.97 20.52
N CYS A 182 -19.67 -31.59 19.36
CA CYS A 182 -20.90 -32.27 18.99
C CYS A 182 -20.78 -33.76 19.35
#